data_AF-A0A7M1Q3F0-F1
#
_entry.id   AF-A0A7M1Q3F0-F1
#
_cell.length_a   1.000
_cell.length_b   1.000
_cell.length_c   1.000
_cell.angle_alpha   90.00
_cell.angle_beta   90.00
_cell.angle_gamma   90.00
#
_symmetry.space_group_name_H-M   'P 1'
#
loop_
_entity.id
_entity.type
_entity.pdbx_description
1 polymer ?
#
loop_
_entity_poly.entity_id
_entity_poly.type
_entity_poly.pdbx_seq_one_letter_code
_entity_poly.pdbx_strand_id
1 'polypeptide(L)'
;MIITTVLAILFFIVGISNAMAADMFGFYSCLFVAFVLVALVFYINNEKKKIKSFIEWVTSNKYYIEQGVAEYNGNQINLNTKISSYVFCVSALFFTQVMRSRIVIKGTFEAVIMKIVNILLTILFGLWAFPRGPIYVVILTIKNISGGTKMTIKDLIEQIEDDDHEIEFTSTAEYQKIKEQRYRDSMNY
;
A
#
# COMPACT_ATOMS: atom_id res chain seq x y z
N MET A 1 -6.31 -6.35 -0.45
CA MET A 1 -6.90 -6.28 0.91
C MET A 1 -8.05 -7.26 1.02
N ILE A 2 -9.08 -7.16 0.17
CA ILE A 2 -10.21 -8.11 0.15
C ILE A 2 -9.72 -9.56 0.13
N ILE A 3 -8.81 -9.91 -0.79
CA ILE A 3 -8.25 -11.27 -0.90
C ILE A 3 -7.59 -11.74 0.41
N THR A 4 -6.73 -10.91 1.01
CA THR A 4 -6.05 -11.23 2.28
C THR A 4 -7.05 -11.44 3.43
N THR A 5 -8.10 -10.62 3.50
CA THR A 5 -9.17 -10.75 4.50
C THR A 5 -9.99 -12.02 4.27
N VAL A 6 -10.36 -12.32 3.03
CA VAL A 6 -11.08 -13.55 2.69
C VAL A 6 -10.26 -14.79 3.05
N LEU A 7 -8.96 -14.80 2.76
CA LEU A 7 -8.07 -15.90 3.14
C LEU A 7 -7.99 -16.05 4.66
N ALA A 8 -7.87 -14.95 5.40
CA ALA A 8 -7.86 -15.01 6.87
C ALA A 8 -9.13 -15.66 7.43
N ILE A 9 -10.30 -15.29 6.90
CA ILE A 9 -11.60 -15.87 7.28
C ILE A 9 -11.65 -17.36 6.92
N LEU A 10 -11.19 -17.74 5.73
CA LEU A 10 -11.17 -19.14 5.30
C LEU A 10 -10.28 -20.00 6.21
N PHE A 11 -9.06 -19.56 6.54
CA PHE A 11 -8.18 -20.27 7.47
C PHE A 11 -8.80 -20.37 8.87
N PHE A 12 -9.51 -19.34 9.32
CA PHE A 12 -10.22 -19.40 10.61
C PHE A 12 -11.32 -20.47 10.60
N ILE A 13 -12.13 -20.54 9.55
CA ILE A 13 -13.19 -21.54 9.39
C ILE A 13 -12.60 -22.96 9.34
N VAL A 14 -11.56 -23.17 8.53
CA VAL A 14 -10.86 -24.47 8.43
C VAL A 14 -10.25 -24.86 9.79
N GLY A 15 -9.72 -23.90 10.54
CA GLY A 15 -9.27 -24.11 11.91
C GLY A 15 -10.39 -24.68 12.80
N ILE A 16 -11.57 -24.07 12.79
CA ILE A 16 -12.73 -24.57 13.56
C ILE A 16 -13.10 -25.99 13.14
N SER A 17 -13.09 -26.28 11.83
CA SER A 17 -13.35 -27.64 11.33
C SER A 17 -12.33 -28.66 11.85
N ASN A 18 -11.04 -28.33 11.87
CA ASN A 18 -10.00 -29.20 12.44
C ASN A 18 -10.19 -29.43 13.93
N ALA A 19 -10.62 -28.41 14.68
CA ALA A 19 -10.95 -28.57 16.10
C ALA A 19 -12.12 -29.53 16.32
N MET A 20 -13.16 -29.48 15.46
CA MET A 20 -14.29 -30.43 15.51
C MET A 20 -13.87 -31.87 15.17
N ALA A 21 -12.84 -32.03 14.34
CA ALA A 21 -12.25 -33.33 14.00
C ALA A 21 -11.22 -33.81 15.05
N ALA A 22 -11.04 -33.09 16.15
CA ALA A 22 -10.01 -33.32 17.17
C ALA A 22 -8.55 -33.28 16.64
N ASP A 23 -8.30 -32.66 15.48
CA ASP A 23 -6.96 -32.36 14.98
C ASP A 23 -6.46 -31.03 15.55
N MET A 24 -5.86 -31.10 16.74
CA MET A 24 -5.35 -29.94 17.45
C MET A 24 -4.20 -29.23 16.71
N PHE A 25 -3.34 -29.98 16.01
CA PHE A 25 -2.22 -29.39 15.28
C PHE A 25 -2.72 -28.58 14.08
N GLY A 26 -3.67 -29.13 13.32
CA GLY A 26 -4.34 -28.44 12.23
C GLY A 26 -5.06 -27.17 12.70
N PHE A 27 -5.74 -27.23 13.86
CA PHE A 27 -6.39 -26.07 14.47
C PHE A 27 -5.41 -24.94 14.77
N TYR A 28 -4.33 -25.21 15.53
CA TYR A 28 -3.37 -24.18 15.91
C TYR A 28 -2.64 -23.58 14.71
N SER A 29 -2.30 -24.41 13.72
CA SER A 29 -1.65 -23.95 12.49
C SER A 29 -2.54 -23.00 11.71
N CYS A 30 -3.83 -23.33 11.54
CA CYS A 30 -4.79 -22.50 10.83
C CYS A 30 -5.06 -21.17 11.57
N LEU A 31 -5.19 -21.21 12.90
CA LEU A 31 -5.35 -19.98 13.70
C LEU A 31 -4.12 -19.08 13.61
N PHE A 32 -2.92 -19.66 13.66
CA PHE A 32 -1.69 -18.89 13.52
C PHE A 32 -1.63 -18.18 12.16
N VAL A 33 -1.92 -18.89 11.07
CA VAL A 33 -1.96 -18.30 9.72
C VAL A 33 -3.03 -17.21 9.63
N ALA A 34 -4.24 -17.45 10.14
CA ALA A 34 -5.31 -16.44 10.16
C ALA A 34 -4.90 -15.19 10.93
N PHE A 35 -4.28 -15.35 12.10
CA PHE A 35 -3.76 -14.25 12.91
C PHE A 35 -2.70 -13.43 12.16
N VAL A 36 -1.73 -14.10 11.52
CA VAL A 36 -0.69 -13.44 10.71
C VAL A 36 -1.30 -12.65 9.54
N LEU A 37 -2.30 -13.20 8.85
CA LEU A 37 -2.99 -12.51 7.76
C LEU A 37 -3.79 -11.29 8.25
N VAL A 38 -4.44 -11.37 9.41
CA VAL A 38 -5.11 -10.22 10.04
C VAL A 38 -4.09 -9.14 10.39
N ALA A 39 -2.98 -9.51 11.04
CA ALA A 39 -1.89 -8.58 11.36
C ALA A 39 -1.34 -7.89 10.10
N LEU A 40 -1.21 -8.63 8.99
CA LEU A 40 -0.81 -8.08 7.69
C LEU A 40 -1.83 -7.06 7.15
N VAL A 41 -3.14 -7.33 7.27
CA VAL A 41 -4.19 -6.36 6.88
C VAL A 41 -4.10 -5.08 7.72
N PHE A 42 -3.91 -5.19 9.04
CA PHE A 42 -3.70 -4.03 9.91
C PHE A 42 -2.46 -3.25 9.52
N TYR A 43 -1.35 -3.93 9.24
CA TYR A 43 -0.12 -3.31 8.75
C TYR A 43 -0.36 -2.52 7.46
N ILE A 44 -1.01 -3.12 6.46
CA ILE A 44 -1.35 -2.47 5.18
C ILE A 44 -2.18 -1.21 5.41
N ASN A 45 -3.20 -1.28 6.27
CA ASN A 45 -4.07 -0.16 6.57
C ASN A 45 -3.32 0.99 7.24
N ASN A 46 -2.42 0.67 8.17
CA ASN A 46 -1.60 1.66 8.84
C ASN A 46 -0.62 2.33 7.87
N GLU A 47 -0.02 1.57 6.95
CA GLU A 47 0.87 2.14 5.91
C GLU A 47 0.11 3.10 4.99
N LYS A 48 -1.11 2.74 4.56
CA LYS A 48 -1.95 3.65 3.75
C LYS A 48 -2.28 4.95 4.47
N LYS A 49 -2.63 4.88 5.76
CA LYS A 49 -2.91 6.07 6.58
C LYS A 49 -1.67 6.96 6.67
N LYS A 50 -0.48 6.38 6.83
CA LYS A 50 0.79 7.13 6.89
C LYS A 50 1.14 7.77 5.55
N ILE A 51 0.90 7.10 4.42
CA ILE A 51 1.06 7.70 3.09
C ILE A 51 0.16 8.93 2.96
N LYS A 52 -1.13 8.78 3.29
CA LYS A 52 -2.10 9.88 3.21
C LYS A 52 -1.69 11.05 4.10
N SER A 53 -1.36 10.78 5.36
CA SER A 53 -0.92 11.80 6.31
C SER A 53 0.37 12.50 5.86
N PHE A 54 1.32 11.78 5.24
CA PHE A 54 2.52 12.40 4.68
C PHE A 54 2.20 13.31 3.50
N ILE A 55 1.34 12.87 2.58
CA ILE A 55 0.88 13.68 1.43
C ILE A 55 0.16 14.93 1.93
N GLU A 56 -0.82 14.78 2.82
CA GLU A 56 -1.55 15.90 3.44
C GLU A 56 -0.59 16.88 4.12
N TRP A 57 0.45 16.38 4.80
CA TRP A 57 1.48 17.21 5.41
C TRP A 57 2.31 17.97 4.35
N VAL A 58 2.75 17.31 3.27
CA VAL A 58 3.51 17.94 2.17
C VAL A 58 2.68 19.05 1.53
N THR A 59 1.42 18.78 1.19
CA THR A 59 0.52 19.77 0.59
C THR A 59 0.30 20.96 1.53
N SER A 60 0.09 20.72 2.83
CA SER A 60 -0.13 21.78 3.81
C SER A 60 1.12 22.62 4.10
N ASN A 61 2.31 22.09 3.85
CA ASN A 61 3.59 22.74 4.13
C ASN A 61 4.38 23.12 2.88
N LYS A 62 3.77 23.08 1.69
CA LYS A 62 4.42 23.35 0.40
C LYS A 62 5.26 24.63 0.43
N TYR A 63 4.70 25.74 0.91
CA TYR A 63 5.42 27.01 1.03
C TYR A 63 6.70 26.90 1.88
N TYR A 64 6.63 26.25 3.04
CA TYR A 64 7.79 26.08 3.92
C TYR A 64 8.85 25.14 3.33
N ILE A 65 8.44 24.14 2.55
CA ILE A 65 9.33 23.23 1.83
C ILE A 65 10.09 23.99 0.74
N GLU A 66 9.43 24.89 0.02
CA GLU A 66 10.05 25.75 -1.00
C GLU A 66 11.08 26.71 -0.39
N GLN A 67 10.80 27.24 0.80
CA GLN A 67 11.75 28.05 1.57
C GLN A 67 12.84 27.23 2.27
N GLY A 68 12.75 25.89 2.26
CA GLY A 68 13.73 25.00 2.88
C GLY A 68 13.74 25.00 4.41
N VAL A 69 12.65 25.44 5.05
CA VAL A 69 12.53 25.54 6.52
C VAL A 69 11.55 24.53 7.13
N ALA A 70 10.92 23.69 6.30
CA ALA A 70 9.99 22.67 6.78
C ALA A 70 10.71 21.53 7.52
N GLU A 71 10.09 21.01 8.57
CA GLU A 71 10.59 19.87 9.35
C GLU A 71 9.53 18.77 9.48
N TYR A 72 9.92 17.52 9.21
CA TYR A 72 9.08 16.34 9.37
C TYR A 72 9.79 15.28 10.20
N ASN A 73 9.20 14.88 11.33
CA ASN A 73 9.76 13.91 12.26
C ASN A 73 11.24 14.17 12.61
N GLY A 74 11.62 15.42 12.89
CA GLY A 74 13.01 15.76 13.25
C GLY A 74 13.95 15.97 12.06
N ASN A 75 13.47 15.88 10.82
CA ASN A 75 14.30 15.99 9.62
C ASN A 75 13.89 17.20 8.79
N GLN A 76 14.86 18.00 8.35
CA GLN A 76 14.61 19.11 7.43
C GLN A 76 14.21 18.58 6.05
N ILE A 77 13.11 19.13 5.52
CA ILE A 77 12.53 18.78 4.23
C ILE A 77 12.60 19.99 3.31
N ASN A 78 13.25 19.83 2.17
CA ASN A 78 13.25 20.79 1.07
C ASN A 78 12.92 20.08 -0.24
N LEU A 79 12.79 20.84 -1.32
CA LEU A 79 12.48 20.31 -2.66
C LEU A 79 13.45 19.22 -3.14
N ASN A 80 14.72 19.29 -2.73
CA ASN A 80 15.77 18.34 -3.12
C ASN A 80 15.86 17.13 -2.19
N THR A 81 15.09 17.09 -1.09
CA THR A 81 15.08 15.97 -0.17
C THR A 81 14.65 14.71 -0.91
N LYS A 82 15.50 13.68 -0.86
CA LYS A 82 15.22 12.39 -1.51
C LYS A 82 14.37 11.54 -0.58
N ILE A 83 13.22 11.12 -1.07
CA ILE A 83 12.33 10.19 -0.40
C ILE A 83 12.36 8.84 -1.12
N SER A 84 11.93 7.80 -0.41
CA SER A 84 11.86 6.45 -0.94
C SER A 84 10.58 5.78 -0.46
N SER A 85 9.99 4.95 -1.32
CA SER A 85 8.89 4.06 -0.98
C SER A 85 9.27 2.66 -1.43
N TYR A 86 9.15 1.70 -0.52
CA TYR A 86 9.43 0.30 -0.78
C TYR A 86 8.15 -0.41 -1.21
N VAL A 87 8.30 -1.59 -1.79
CA VAL A 87 7.16 -2.36 -2.28
C VAL A 87 7.21 -3.77 -1.71
N PHE A 88 6.04 -4.34 -1.46
CA PHE A 88 5.93 -5.75 -1.14
C PHE A 88 4.80 -6.38 -1.91
N CYS A 89 4.84 -7.70 -2.07
CA CYS A 89 3.73 -8.43 -2.65
C CYS A 89 3.15 -9.45 -1.67
N VAL A 90 1.84 -9.64 -1.81
CA VAL A 90 1.10 -10.71 -1.15
C VAL A 90 0.50 -11.55 -2.26
N SER A 91 0.87 -12.81 -2.29
CA SER A 91 0.47 -13.78 -3.29
C SER A 91 -0.34 -14.89 -2.63
N ALA A 92 -1.34 -15.40 -3.33
CA ALA A 92 -2.06 -16.60 -2.95
C ALA A 92 -2.69 -17.24 -4.19
N LEU A 93 -2.42 -18.53 -4.40
CA LEU A 93 -2.94 -19.33 -5.52
C LEU A 93 -2.58 -18.72 -6.90
N PHE A 94 -3.47 -17.92 -7.49
CA PHE A 94 -3.29 -17.27 -8.79
C PHE A 94 -3.28 -15.75 -8.71
N PHE A 95 -3.46 -15.19 -7.51
CA PHE A 95 -3.54 -13.75 -7.29
C PHE A 95 -2.27 -13.24 -6.64
N THR A 96 -1.74 -12.15 -7.18
CA THR A 96 -0.62 -11.41 -6.60
C THR A 96 -1.03 -9.95 -6.50
N GLN A 97 -0.95 -9.39 -5.30
CA GLN A 97 -1.18 -7.97 -5.06
C GLN A 97 0.14 -7.32 -4.66
N VAL A 98 0.54 -6.28 -5.39
CA VAL A 98 1.69 -5.43 -5.05
C VAL A 98 1.19 -4.22 -4.28
N MET A 99 1.89 -3.88 -3.19
CA MET A 99 1.56 -2.76 -2.32
C MET A 99 2.81 -1.91 -2.08
N ARG A 100 2.60 -0.61 -1.86
CA ARG A 100 3.64 0.34 -1.51
C ARG A 100 3.66 0.55 0.01
N SER A 101 4.85 0.68 0.57
CA SER A 101 5.05 1.14 1.94
C SER A 101 4.85 2.64 2.04
N ARG A 102 4.77 3.15 3.27
CA ARG A 102 4.89 4.57 3.55
C ARG A 102 6.16 5.16 2.94
N ILE A 103 6.07 6.45 2.66
CA ILE A 103 7.17 7.26 2.17
C ILE A 103 8.11 7.53 3.35
N VAL A 104 9.40 7.33 3.14
CA VAL A 104 10.45 7.53 4.13
C VAL A 104 11.58 8.36 3.53
N ILE A 105 12.25 9.14 4.38
CA ILE A 105 13.37 9.99 3.96
C ILE A 105 14.60 9.09 3.74
N LYS A 106 15.23 9.22 2.58
CA LYS A 106 16.39 8.41 2.21
C LYS A 106 17.56 8.70 3.14
N GLY A 107 18.24 7.64 3.60
CA GLY A 107 19.41 7.75 4.47
C GLY A 107 19.08 7.71 5.97
N THR A 108 17.80 7.73 6.35
CA THR A 108 17.39 7.54 7.74
C THR A 108 17.39 6.06 8.15
N PHE A 109 17.51 5.79 9.45
CA PHE A 109 17.38 4.44 10.01
C PHE A 109 16.02 3.81 9.71
N GLU A 110 14.96 4.62 9.72
CA GLU A 110 13.62 4.19 9.34
C GLU A 110 13.58 3.63 7.91
N ALA A 111 14.28 4.27 6.96
CA ALA A 111 14.35 3.77 5.59
C ALA A 111 15.04 2.41 5.48
N VAL A 112 16.03 2.12 6.33
CA VAL A 112 16.69 0.82 6.38
C VAL A 112 15.76 -0.25 6.95
N ILE A 113 15.05 0.07 8.04
CA ILE A 113 14.05 -0.85 8.62
C ILE A 113 12.96 -1.15 7.58
N MET A 114 12.41 -0.13 6.93
CA MET A 114 11.35 -0.32 5.95
C MET A 114 11.82 -1.17 4.76
N LYS A 115 13.05 -0.97 4.30
CA LYS A 115 13.66 -1.84 3.28
C LYS A 115 13.65 -3.31 3.70
N ILE A 116 14.16 -3.61 4.89
CA ILE A 116 14.29 -4.99 5.40
C ILE A 116 12.90 -5.62 5.58
N VAL A 117 11.98 -4.91 6.24
CA VAL A 117 10.61 -5.40 6.48
C VAL A 117 9.91 -5.72 5.17
N ASN A 118 9.98 -4.84 4.16
CA ASN A 118 9.31 -5.08 2.89
C ASN A 118 9.92 -6.25 2.10
N ILE A 119 11.24 -6.47 2.19
CA ILE A 119 11.88 -7.66 1.62
C ILE A 119 11.38 -8.93 2.32
N LEU A 120 11.36 -8.93 3.66
CA LEU A 120 10.87 -10.08 4.44
C LEU A 120 9.40 -10.39 4.12
N LEU A 121 8.53 -9.37 4.08
CA LEU A 121 7.13 -9.54 3.70
C LEU A 121 7.00 -10.09 2.27
N THR A 122 7.81 -9.61 1.33
CA THR A 122 7.83 -10.11 -0.06
C THR A 122 8.21 -11.58 -0.11
N ILE A 123 9.25 -12.00 0.61
CA ILE A 123 9.69 -13.41 0.62
C ILE A 123 8.62 -14.30 1.29
N LEU A 124 8.10 -13.88 2.45
CA LEU A 124 7.15 -14.65 3.24
C LEU A 124 5.79 -14.78 2.56
N PHE A 125 5.29 -13.73 1.91
CA PHE A 125 3.93 -13.71 1.35
C PHE A 125 3.90 -13.76 -0.17
N GLY A 126 5.00 -13.50 -0.87
CA GLY A 126 5.03 -13.44 -2.32
C GLY A 126 5.16 -14.78 -3.03
N LEU A 127 5.65 -15.83 -2.34
CA LEU A 127 5.95 -17.14 -2.94
C LEU A 127 4.71 -18.00 -3.23
N TRP A 128 3.56 -17.70 -2.64
CA TRP A 128 2.40 -18.61 -2.64
C TRP A 128 1.50 -18.57 -3.89
N ALA A 129 1.87 -17.81 -4.92
CA ALA A 129 1.15 -17.83 -6.19
C ALA A 129 1.96 -18.52 -7.28
N PHE A 130 1.41 -19.54 -7.92
CA PHE A 130 2.04 -20.23 -9.04
C PHE A 130 1.45 -19.75 -10.37
N PRO A 131 2.26 -19.40 -11.40
CA PRO A 131 3.73 -19.31 -11.42
C PRO A 131 4.27 -17.90 -11.06
N ARG A 132 3.40 -16.89 -10.95
CA ARG A 132 3.80 -15.48 -10.90
C ARG A 132 4.52 -15.08 -9.61
N GLY A 133 4.17 -15.69 -8.48
CA GLY A 133 4.67 -15.32 -7.16
C GLY A 133 6.20 -15.28 -7.07
N PRO A 134 6.90 -16.40 -7.32
CA PRO A 134 8.37 -16.44 -7.29
C PRO A 134 9.03 -15.38 -8.19
N ILE A 135 8.48 -15.12 -9.37
CA ILE A 135 8.99 -14.10 -10.29
C ILE A 135 8.90 -12.70 -9.66
N TYR A 136 7.73 -12.35 -9.09
CA TYR A 136 7.56 -11.08 -8.39
C TYR A 136 8.46 -10.96 -7.17
N VAL A 137 8.68 -12.04 -6.43
CA VAL A 137 9.57 -12.02 -5.25
C VAL A 137 10.98 -11.58 -5.64
N VAL A 138 11.54 -12.15 -6.72
CA VAL A 138 12.87 -11.78 -7.21
C VAL A 138 12.89 -10.32 -7.66
N ILE A 139 11.95 -9.92 -8.51
CA ILE A 139 11.90 -8.55 -9.07
C ILE A 139 11.76 -7.49 -7.97
N LEU A 140 10.83 -7.68 -7.03
CA LEU A 140 10.55 -6.71 -5.97
C LEU A 140 11.65 -6.70 -4.90
N THR A 141 12.27 -7.85 -4.63
CA THR A 141 13.44 -7.90 -3.73
C THR A 141 14.60 -7.12 -4.31
N ILE A 142 14.93 -7.33 -5.60
CA ILE A 142 15.97 -6.55 -6.29
C ILE A 142 15.62 -5.05 -6.23
N LYS A 143 14.37 -4.69 -6.56
CA LYS A 143 13.91 -3.28 -6.49
C LYS A 143 14.11 -2.67 -5.10
N ASN A 144 13.75 -3.38 -4.04
CA ASN A 144 13.94 -2.90 -2.66
C ASN A 144 15.42 -2.84 -2.26
N ILE A 145 16.24 -3.82 -2.67
CA ILE A 145 17.70 -3.81 -2.47
C ILE A 145 18.30 -2.57 -3.11
N SER A 146 17.90 -2.24 -4.33
CA SER A 146 18.30 -1.04 -5.07
C SER A 146 17.77 0.27 -4.46
N GLY A 147 16.95 0.22 -3.41
CA GLY A 147 16.46 1.39 -2.66
C GLY A 147 15.00 1.77 -2.94
N GLY A 148 14.21 0.86 -3.51
CA GLY A 148 12.79 1.08 -3.76
C GLY A 148 12.51 2.08 -4.89
N THR A 149 11.30 2.63 -4.90
CA THR A 149 10.97 3.79 -5.74
C THR A 149 11.55 5.03 -5.08
N LYS A 150 12.44 5.73 -5.78
CA LYS A 150 13.09 6.95 -5.30
C LYS A 150 12.51 8.15 -6.04
N MET A 151 12.23 9.21 -5.33
CA MET A 151 11.78 10.48 -5.90
C MET A 151 12.24 11.62 -4.98
N THR A 152 12.25 12.84 -5.48
CA THR A 152 12.44 14.04 -4.65
C THR A 152 11.10 14.55 -4.14
N ILE A 153 11.11 15.44 -3.15
CA ILE A 153 9.89 16.12 -2.71
C ILE A 153 9.31 16.98 -3.82
N LYS A 154 10.16 17.58 -4.66
CA LYS A 154 9.72 18.28 -5.86
C LYS A 154 8.89 17.38 -6.77
N ASP A 155 9.42 16.21 -7.12
CA ASP A 155 8.71 15.26 -7.99
C ASP A 155 7.38 14.80 -7.37
N LEU A 156 7.33 14.65 -6.03
CA LEU A 156 6.10 14.29 -5.33
C LEU A 156 5.05 15.40 -5.38
N ILE A 157 5.46 16.67 -5.22
CA ILE A 157 4.54 17.81 -5.30
C ILE A 157 3.96 17.92 -6.71
N GLU A 158 4.82 17.82 -7.74
CA GLU A 158 4.37 17.79 -9.15
C GLU A 158 3.38 16.65 -9.39
N GLN A 159 3.66 15.45 -8.86
CA GLN A 159 2.75 14.31 -8.98
C GLN A 159 1.40 14.55 -8.28
N ILE A 160 1.38 15.18 -7.10
CA ILE A 160 0.13 15.48 -6.38
C ILE A 160 -0.72 16.50 -7.16
N GLU A 161 -0.08 17.52 -7.72
CA GLU A 161 -0.76 18.55 -8.53
C GLU A 161 -1.38 17.94 -9.79
N ASP A 162 -0.64 17.06 -10.48
CA ASP A 162 -1.16 16.33 -11.65
C ASP A 162 -2.35 15.42 -11.27
N ASP A 163 -2.26 14.69 -10.15
CA ASP A 163 -3.34 13.80 -9.66
C ASP A 163 -4.60 14.61 -9.26
N ASP A 164 -4.44 15.78 -8.62
CA ASP A 164 -5.56 16.66 -8.26
C ASP A 164 -6.29 17.21 -9.50
N HIS A 165 -5.53 17.54 -10.56
CA HIS A 165 -6.11 17.93 -11.84
C HIS A 165 -6.89 16.77 -12.49
N GLU A 166 -6.36 15.55 -12.50
CA GLU A 166 -7.08 14.39 -13.06
C GLU A 166 -8.39 14.10 -12.31
N ILE A 167 -8.41 14.21 -10.98
CA ILE A 167 -9.62 14.02 -10.16
C ILE A 167 -10.65 15.12 -10.46
N GLU A 168 -10.23 16.36 -10.64
CA GLU A 168 -11.12 17.48 -10.99
C GLU A 168 -11.74 17.28 -12.40
N PHE A 169 -10.97 16.84 -13.39
CA PHE A 169 -11.47 16.53 -14.73
C PHE A 169 -12.42 15.33 -14.75
N THR A 170 -12.09 14.26 -14.01
CA THR A 170 -12.92 13.04 -13.98
C THR A 170 -14.23 13.29 -13.26
N SER A 171 -14.22 14.01 -12.14
CA SER A 171 -15.43 14.36 -11.41
C SER A 171 -16.34 15.28 -12.23
N THR A 172 -15.79 16.24 -12.98
CA THR A 172 -16.56 17.13 -13.85
C THR A 172 -17.19 16.36 -15.01
N ALA A 173 -16.45 15.47 -15.66
CA ALA A 173 -16.97 14.66 -16.76
C ALA A 173 -18.03 13.65 -16.30
N GLU A 174 -17.82 13.00 -15.15
CA GLU A 174 -18.77 12.06 -14.56
C GLU A 174 -20.03 12.78 -14.06
N TYR A 175 -19.88 13.97 -13.46
CA TYR A 175 -21.01 14.83 -13.08
C TYR A 175 -21.85 15.25 -14.29
N GLN A 176 -21.21 15.64 -15.40
CA GLN A 176 -21.93 15.99 -16.63
C GLN A 176 -22.70 14.79 -17.20
N LYS A 177 -22.10 13.59 -17.21
CA LYS A 177 -22.80 12.36 -17.62
C LYS A 177 -24.02 12.05 -16.74
N ILE A 178 -23.88 12.16 -15.42
CA ILE A 178 -24.99 11.95 -14.47
C ILE A 178 -26.09 13.01 -14.69
N LYS A 179 -25.72 14.27 -14.95
CA LYS A 179 -26.65 15.36 -15.20
C LYS A 179 -27.43 15.17 -16.51
N GLU A 180 -26.74 14.78 -17.59
CA GLU A 180 -27.39 14.48 -18.87
C GLU A 180 -28.32 13.27 -18.79
N GLN A 181 -27.94 12.24 -18.04
CA GLN A 181 -28.77 11.06 -17.85
C GLN A 181 -30.04 11.40 -17.06
N ARG A 182 -29.92 12.17 -15.96
CA ARG A 182 -31.09 12.68 -15.23
C ARG A 182 -32.00 13.55 -16.10
N TYR A 183 -31.42 14.38 -16.97
CA TYR A 183 -32.20 15.20 -17.89
C TYR A 183 -32.99 14.34 -18.89
N ARG A 184 -32.37 13.31 -19.48
CA ARG A 184 -33.07 12.35 -20.35
C ARG A 184 -34.18 11.61 -19.62
N ASP A 185 -33.91 11.14 -18.40
CA ASP A 185 -34.89 10.42 -17.59
C ASP A 185 -36.09 11.33 -17.26
N SER A 186 -35.87 12.63 -17.03
CA SER A 186 -36.94 13.61 -16.77
C SER A 186 -37.79 13.98 -17.99
N MET A 187 -37.31 13.72 -19.21
CA MET A 187 -38.06 13.98 -20.46
C MET A 187 -38.95 12.80 -20.87
N ASN A 188 -38.84 11.66 -20.19
CA ASN A 188 -39.62 10.45 -20.47
C ASN A 188 -40.83 10.28 -19.51
N TYR A 189 -41.14 11.29 -18.69
CA TYR A 189 -42.33 11.36 -17.84
C TYR A 189 -43.16 12.60 -18.18
#